data_AF-A0A1B3LM85-F1
#
_entry.id   AF-A0A1B3LM85-F1
#
_cell.length_a   1.000
_cell.length_b   1.000
_cell.length_c   1.000
_cell.angle_alpha   90.00
_cell.angle_beta   90.00
_cell.angle_gamma   90.00
#
_symmetry.space_group_name_H-M   'P 1'
#
loop_
_entity.id
_entity.type
_entity.pdbx_description
1 polymer ?
#
loop_
_entity_poly.entity_id
_entity_poly.type
_entity_poly.pdbx_seq_one_letter_code
_entity_poly.pdbx_strand_id
1 'polypeptide(L)'
;MAGLTFQGYPGQGKSARQLQVSSELLFDVFSRHDPDNLLLQQAKQEALVEELDADRIAVTLAAMRAARHCITHPPSMTPFAFPLLVARLRERLSSEQLSERVARMVALLEKAAGP
;
A
#
# COMPACT_ATOMS: atom_id res chain seq x y z
N MET A 1 22.14 -5.67 0.03
CA MET A 1 22.32 -4.21 -0.06
C MET A 1 23.65 -3.89 -0.74
N ALA A 2 23.61 -3.47 -2.00
CA ALA A 2 24.79 -2.94 -2.69
C ALA A 2 25.22 -1.65 -1.98
N GLY A 3 26.49 -1.55 -1.58
CA GLY A 3 27.07 -0.50 -0.73
C GLY A 3 27.15 0.91 -1.33
N LEU A 4 26.08 1.37 -2.00
CA LEU A 4 25.96 2.70 -2.59
C LEU A 4 25.69 3.80 -1.56
N THR A 5 25.25 3.44 -0.36
CA THR A 5 25.04 4.37 0.74
C THR A 5 26.21 4.26 1.72
N PHE A 6 27.07 5.28 1.73
CA PHE A 6 28.14 5.38 2.72
C PHE A 6 27.53 5.62 4.12
N GLN A 7 27.61 4.61 4.99
CA GLN A 7 26.98 4.63 6.33
C GLN A 7 27.75 5.45 7.37
N GLY A 8 28.94 5.97 7.03
CA GLY A 8 29.81 6.70 7.95
C GLY A 8 31.03 5.88 8.39
N TYR A 9 31.89 6.49 9.19
CA TYR A 9 33.04 5.83 9.81
C TYR A 9 32.65 5.30 11.21
N PRO A 10 33.36 4.31 11.77
CA PRO A 10 33.10 3.82 13.13
C PRO A 10 33.09 4.99 14.14
N GLY A 11 31.96 5.19 14.84
CA GLY A 11 31.76 6.30 15.79
C GLY A 11 31.15 7.59 15.22
N GLN A 12 31.01 7.73 13.90
CA GLN A 12 30.27 8.81 13.23
C GLN A 12 29.42 8.25 12.08
N GLY A 13 28.31 7.61 12.44
CA GLY A 13 27.32 7.15 11.48
C GLY A 13 26.53 8.31 10.88
N LYS A 14 26.22 8.26 9.58
CA LYS A 14 25.22 9.17 9.00
C LYS A 14 23.86 8.89 9.63
N SER A 15 23.07 9.92 9.88
CA SER A 15 21.70 9.73 10.40
C SER A 15 20.82 9.03 9.37
N ALA A 16 19.80 8.30 9.81
CA ALA A 16 18.83 7.63 8.93
C ALA A 16 18.24 8.60 7.90
N ARG A 17 17.97 9.85 8.30
CA ARG A 17 17.50 10.93 7.41
C ARG A 17 18.51 11.29 6.32
N GLN A 18 19.80 11.35 6.65
CA GLN A 18 20.85 11.64 5.66
C GLN A 18 21.04 10.49 4.65
N LEU A 19 20.87 9.24 5.10
CA LEU A 19 20.92 8.07 4.23
C LEU A 19 19.74 8.03 3.26
N GLN A 20 18.55 8.37 3.72
CA GLN A 20 17.36 8.45 2.88
C GLN A 20 17.50 9.51 1.78
N VAL A 21 17.90 10.74 2.14
CA VAL A 21 18.14 11.82 1.17
C VAL A 21 19.18 11.44 0.13
N SER A 22 20.25 10.74 0.54
CA SER A 22 21.29 10.28 -0.38
C SER A 22 20.78 9.21 -1.34
N SER A 23 19.87 8.35 -0.89
CA SER A 23 19.29 7.27 -1.69
C SER A 23 18.30 7.79 -2.74
N GLU A 24 17.48 8.77 -2.40
CA GLU A 24 16.56 9.44 -3.33
C GLU A 24 17.33 10.16 -4.45
N LEU A 25 18.40 10.87 -4.09
CA LEU A 25 19.29 11.53 -5.08
C LEU A 25 19.94 10.53 -6.05
N LEU A 26 20.45 9.41 -5.54
CA LEU A 26 21.02 8.35 -6.38
C LEU A 26 19.99 7.75 -7.32
N PHE A 27 18.78 7.47 -6.82
CA PHE A 27 17.67 6.99 -7.64
C PHE A 27 17.32 7.97 -8.75
N ASP A 28 17.20 9.26 -8.44
CA ASP A 28 16.89 10.31 -9.41
C ASP A 28 17.98 10.45 -10.49
N VAL A 29 19.25 10.44 -10.08
CA VAL A 29 20.38 10.56 -11.01
C VAL A 29 20.44 9.35 -11.93
N PHE A 30 20.39 8.13 -11.40
CA PHE A 30 20.38 6.92 -12.24
C PHE A 30 19.15 6.90 -13.16
N SER A 31 17.97 7.23 -12.64
CA SER A 31 16.75 7.24 -13.46
C SER A 31 16.81 8.22 -14.64
N ARG A 32 17.53 9.34 -14.51
CA ARG A 32 17.64 10.37 -15.57
C ARG A 32 18.84 10.18 -16.50
N HIS A 33 19.96 9.68 -15.99
CA HIS A 33 21.23 9.69 -16.70
C HIS A 33 21.79 8.30 -17.01
N ASP A 34 21.33 7.26 -16.30
CA ASP A 34 21.75 5.87 -16.48
C ASP A 34 20.57 4.92 -16.19
N PRO A 35 19.50 4.96 -17.01
CA PRO A 35 18.27 4.20 -16.73
C PRO A 35 18.47 2.68 -16.79
N ASP A 36 19.53 2.23 -17.47
CA ASP A 36 19.93 0.83 -17.59
C ASP A 36 20.86 0.38 -16.44
N ASN A 37 21.07 1.23 -15.45
CA ASN A 37 21.89 0.90 -14.28
C ASN A 37 21.38 -0.37 -13.59
N LEU A 38 22.26 -1.35 -13.43
CA LEU A 38 21.90 -2.66 -12.85
C LEU A 38 21.39 -2.54 -11.41
N LEU A 39 21.85 -1.55 -10.64
CA LEU A 39 21.41 -1.34 -9.25
C LEU A 39 20.02 -0.71 -9.21
N LEU A 40 19.68 0.13 -10.19
CA LEU A 40 18.32 0.63 -10.36
C LEU A 40 17.36 -0.49 -10.79
N GLN A 41 17.79 -1.39 -11.68
CA GLN A 41 17.01 -2.55 -12.09
C GLN A 41 16.78 -3.51 -10.92
N GLN A 42 17.83 -3.81 -10.15
CA GLN A 42 17.75 -4.65 -8.95
C GLN A 42 16.80 -4.04 -7.92
N ALA A 43 16.94 -2.76 -7.59
CA ALA A 43 16.08 -2.10 -6.61
C ALA A 43 14.60 -2.12 -7.03
N LYS A 44 14.31 -1.96 -8.33
CA LYS A 44 12.94 -2.10 -8.86
C LYS A 44 12.42 -3.53 -8.71
N GLN A 45 13.23 -4.54 -9.01
CA GLN A 45 12.85 -5.94 -8.84
C GLN A 45 12.60 -6.29 -7.37
N GLU A 46 13.48 -5.85 -6.47
CA GLU A 46 13.32 -6.04 -5.03
C GLU A 46 12.02 -5.38 -4.53
N ALA A 47 11.72 -4.15 -4.94
CA ALA A 47 10.47 -3.50 -4.58
C ALA A 47 9.22 -4.25 -5.12
N LEU A 48 9.29 -4.76 -6.35
CA LEU A 48 8.18 -5.53 -6.94
C LEU A 48 7.95 -6.87 -6.22
N VAL A 49 9.02 -7.57 -5.83
CA VAL A 49 8.93 -8.90 -5.22
C VAL A 49 8.67 -8.81 -3.72
N GLU A 50 9.45 -8.03 -2.99
CA GLU A 50 9.42 -8.01 -1.52
C GLU A 50 8.35 -7.08 -0.94
N GLU A 51 8.13 -5.90 -1.54
CA GLU A 51 7.15 -4.94 -1.04
C GLU A 51 5.75 -5.17 -1.63
N LEU A 52 5.67 -5.49 -2.93
CA LEU A 52 4.40 -5.62 -3.65
C LEU A 52 3.92 -7.06 -3.86
N ASP A 53 4.76 -8.08 -3.66
CA ASP A 53 4.45 -9.49 -3.97
C ASP A 53 3.85 -9.63 -5.39
N ALA A 54 4.60 -9.14 -6.38
CA ALA A 54 4.17 -9.05 -7.77
C ALA A 54 3.75 -10.41 -8.36
N ASP A 55 4.38 -11.50 -7.94
CA ASP A 55 4.03 -12.86 -8.39
C ASP A 55 2.62 -13.25 -7.92
N ARG A 56 2.29 -13.01 -6.64
CA ARG A 56 0.95 -13.28 -6.11
C ARG A 56 -0.10 -12.41 -6.80
N ILE A 57 0.22 -11.15 -7.08
CA ILE A 57 -0.66 -10.26 -7.86
C ILE A 57 -0.89 -10.84 -9.25
N ALA A 58 0.17 -11.24 -9.96
CA ALA A 58 0.07 -11.80 -11.32
C ALA A 58 -0.79 -13.07 -11.35
N VAL A 59 -0.60 -13.99 -10.41
CA VAL A 59 -1.41 -15.21 -10.27
C VAL A 59 -2.88 -14.87 -10.00
N THR A 60 -3.13 -13.93 -9.07
CA THR A 60 -4.49 -13.49 -8.73
C THR A 60 -5.20 -12.86 -9.93
N LEU A 61 -4.52 -11.99 -10.67
CA LEU A 61 -5.05 -11.36 -11.88
C LEU A 61 -5.34 -12.39 -12.98
N ALA A 62 -4.47 -13.38 -13.17
CA ALA A 62 -4.69 -14.45 -14.13
C ALA A 62 -5.92 -15.29 -13.75
N ALA A 63 -6.08 -15.63 -12.46
CA ALA A 63 -7.25 -16.34 -11.95
C ALA A 63 -8.54 -15.52 -12.12
N MET A 64 -8.51 -14.22 -11.80
CA MET A 64 -9.65 -13.31 -11.99
C MET A 64 -10.05 -13.18 -13.46
N ARG A 65 -9.09 -13.15 -14.39
CA ARG A 65 -9.35 -13.12 -15.84
C ARG A 65 -10.05 -14.39 -16.32
N ALA A 66 -9.72 -15.55 -15.75
CA ALA A 66 -10.32 -16.84 -16.11
C ALA A 66 -11.67 -17.09 -15.42
N ALA A 67 -11.95 -16.40 -14.31
CA ALA A 67 -13.19 -16.56 -13.56
C ALA A 67 -14.39 -15.93 -14.28
N ARG A 68 -15.58 -16.52 -14.09
CA ARG A 68 -16.84 -15.87 -14.46
C ARG A 68 -17.09 -14.69 -13.52
N HIS A 69 -17.23 -13.50 -14.07
CA HIS A 69 -17.50 -12.30 -13.28
C HIS A 69 -18.99 -12.25 -12.89
N CYS A 70 -19.25 -12.23 -11.58
CA CYS A 70 -20.56 -11.92 -11.03
C CYS A 70 -20.48 -10.53 -10.40
N ILE A 71 -20.93 -9.51 -11.14
CA ILE A 71 -20.94 -8.12 -10.67
C ILE A 71 -22.35 -7.81 -10.18
N THR A 72 -22.46 -7.45 -8.91
CA THR A 72 -23.74 -7.12 -8.26
C THR A 72 -23.66 -5.76 -7.59
N HIS A 73 -24.77 -5.05 -7.54
CA HIS A 73 -24.90 -3.76 -6.85
C HIS A 73 -25.83 -3.94 -5.65
N PRO A 74 -25.29 -4.28 -4.47
CA PRO A 74 -26.12 -4.47 -3.29
C PRO A 74 -26.80 -3.14 -2.92
N PRO A 75 -28.09 -3.16 -2.52
CA PRO A 75 -28.83 -1.94 -2.20
C PRO A 75 -28.36 -1.28 -0.90
N SER A 76 -27.59 -2.01 -0.09
CA SER A 76 -27.02 -1.55 1.17
C SER A 76 -25.59 -2.04 1.32
N MET A 77 -24.85 -1.42 2.25
CA MET A 77 -23.52 -1.87 2.63
C MET A 77 -23.57 -3.34 3.09
N THR A 78 -22.62 -4.15 2.61
CA THR A 78 -22.51 -5.55 3.01
C THR A 78 -21.65 -5.69 4.27
N PRO A 79 -21.83 -6.73 5.09
CA PRO A 79 -20.97 -7.00 6.24
C PRO A 79 -19.47 -7.07 5.88
N PHE A 80 -19.13 -7.60 4.70
CA PHE A 80 -17.75 -7.65 4.22
C PHE A 80 -17.19 -6.29 3.79
N ALA A 81 -18.03 -5.34 3.36
CA ALA A 81 -17.59 -3.99 3.04
C ALA A 81 -17.36 -3.11 4.30
N PHE A 82 -17.92 -3.51 5.45
CA PHE A 82 -17.91 -2.69 6.66
C PHE A 82 -16.49 -2.36 7.18
N PRO A 83 -15.56 -3.33 7.36
CA PRO A 83 -14.22 -3.01 7.85
C PRO A 83 -13.46 -2.04 6.94
N LEU A 84 -13.62 -2.18 5.62
CA LEU A 84 -13.00 -1.31 4.62
C LEU A 84 -13.52 0.13 4.74
N LEU A 85 -14.82 0.29 4.95
CA LEU A 85 -15.43 1.62 5.14
C LEU A 85 -15.00 2.25 6.46
N VAL A 86 -14.93 1.49 7.55
CA VAL A 86 -14.45 2.01 8.85
C VAL A 86 -13.01 2.49 8.75
N ALA A 87 -12.13 1.74 8.08
CA ALA A 87 -10.75 2.16 7.83
C ALA A 87 -10.69 3.50 7.10
N ARG A 88 -11.47 3.65 6.01
CA ARG A 88 -11.57 4.91 5.25
C ARG A 88 -12.11 6.08 6.08
N LEU A 89 -13.03 5.84 7.02
CA LEU A 89 -13.59 6.89 7.88
C LEU A 89 -12.59 7.40 8.92
N ARG A 90 -11.64 6.56 9.34
CA ARG A 90 -10.56 6.92 10.27
C ARG A 90 -9.54 7.86 9.64
N GLU A 91 -9.28 7.70 8.34
CA GLU A 91 -8.35 8.57 7.59
C GLU A 91 -8.92 9.97 7.30
N ARG A 92 -10.25 10.13 7.40
CA ARG A 92 -10.91 11.42 7.17
C ARG A 92 -11.02 12.22 8.46
N LEU A 93 -10.46 13.42 8.45
CA LEU A 93 -10.70 14.43 9.49
C LEU A 93 -12.18 14.79 9.50
N SER A 94 -12.81 14.67 10.67
CA SER A 94 -14.22 14.91 10.91
C SER A 94 -14.38 15.49 12.32
N SER A 95 -15.31 16.43 12.49
CA SER A 95 -15.69 16.97 13.81
C SER A 95 -16.52 15.99 14.63
N GLU A 96 -17.13 15.01 13.98
CA GLU A 96 -17.89 13.94 14.62
C GLU A 96 -16.97 12.81 15.08
N GLN A 97 -17.24 12.27 16.29
CA GLN A 97 -16.52 11.13 16.84
C GLN A 97 -16.69 9.88 15.97
N LEU A 98 -15.59 9.16 15.74
CA LEU A 98 -15.61 7.94 14.92
C LEU A 98 -16.55 6.86 15.49
N SER A 99 -16.63 6.76 16.82
CA SER A 99 -17.52 5.82 17.52
C SER A 99 -18.99 6.01 17.17
N GLU A 100 -19.46 7.27 17.14
CA GLU A 100 -20.85 7.60 16.81
C GLU A 100 -21.19 7.25 15.36
N ARG A 101 -20.25 7.50 14.44
CA ARG A 101 -20.38 7.14 13.01
C ARG A 101 -20.45 5.63 12.82
N VAL A 102 -19.57 4.89 13.50
CA VAL A 102 -19.55 3.42 13.46
C VAL A 102 -20.84 2.84 14.03
N ALA A 103 -21.33 3.35 15.16
CA ALA A 103 -22.57 2.89 15.78
C ALA A 103 -23.79 3.05 14.83
N ARG A 104 -23.91 4.19 14.14
CA ARG A 104 -24.96 4.38 13.13
C ARG A 104 -24.84 3.41 11.96
N MET A 105 -23.62 3.14 11.49
CA MET A 105 -23.39 2.18 10.41
C MET A 105 -23.77 0.75 10.80
N VAL A 106 -23.49 0.35 12.05
CA VAL A 106 -23.91 -0.96 12.59
C VAL A 106 -25.43 -1.05 12.65
N ALA A 107 -26.11 -0.01 13.17
CA ALA A 107 -27.58 0.01 13.19
C ALA A 107 -28.20 -0.08 11.78
N LEU A 108 -27.59 0.56 10.78
CA LEU A 108 -28.01 0.44 9.38
C LEU A 108 -27.79 -0.96 8.81
N LEU A 109 -26.69 -1.63 9.16
CA LEU A 109 -26.44 -3.02 8.79
C LEU A 109 -27.47 -3.97 9.40
N GLU A 110 -27.71 -3.86 10.71
CA GLU A 110 -28.69 -4.70 11.42
C GLU A 110 -30.10 -4.54 10.84
N LYS A 111 -30.48 -3.30 10.49
CA LYS A 111 -31.76 -3.03 9.83
C LYS A 111 -31.83 -3.62 8.41
N ALA A 112 -30.74 -3.58 7.66
CA ALA A 112 -30.68 -4.11 6.29
C ALA A 112 -30.59 -5.64 6.26
N ALA A 113 -30.03 -6.25 7.31
CA ALA A 113 -29.89 -7.68 7.50
C ALA A 113 -31.03 -8.27 8.35
N GLY A 114 -32.26 -7.70 8.27
CA GLY A 114 -33.44 -8.12 9.04
C GLY A 114 -33.64 -9.65 9.12
N PRO A 115 -34.38 -10.14 10.14
CA PRO A 115 -34.30 -11.49 10.69
C PRO A 115 -34.34 -12.64 9.67
#